data_AF-A0A5C3PDF2-F1
#
_entry.id   AF-A0A5C3PDF2-F1
#
_cell.length_a   1.000
_cell.length_b   1.000
_cell.length_c   1.000
_cell.angle_alpha   90.00
_cell.angle_beta   90.00
_cell.angle_gamma   90.00
#
_symmetry.space_group_name_H-M   'P 1'
#
loop_
_entity.id
_entity.type
_entity.pdbx_description
1 polymer ?
#
loop_
_entity_poly.entity_id
_entity_poly.type
_entity_poly.pdbx_seq_one_letter_code
_entity_poly.pdbx_strand_id
1 'polypeptide(L)' 'IFLPAYSPDLNLIEEAFSCVKYHLRRHSEHYVNSVTPEADLLQACLVSVTPEKAHGWYRHSGYL' A
#
# COMPACT_ATOMS: atom_id res chain seq x y z
N ILE A 1 9.10 13.45 -13.19
CA ILE A 1 9.54 12.07 -13.51
C ILE A 1 8.52 11.51 -14.49
N PHE A 2 8.97 10.94 -15.61
CA PHE A 2 8.08 10.27 -16.57
C PHE A 2 7.86 8.81 -16.14
N LEU A 3 6.60 8.36 -16.11
CA LEU A 3 6.25 6.96 -15.86
C LEU A 3 5.87 6.31 -17.20
N PRO A 4 6.67 5.38 -17.74
CA PRO A 4 6.32 4.69 -18.98
C PRO A 4 5.09 3.80 -18.81
N ALA A 5 4.31 3.64 -19.88
CA ALA A 5 3.16 2.74 -19.88
C ALA A 5 3.61 1.30 -19.57
N TYR A 6 2.75 0.53 -18.88
CA TYR A 6 3.00 -0.87 -18.50
C TYR A 6 4.28 -1.10 -17.69
N SER A 7 4.73 -0.09 -16.93
CA SER A 7 5.88 -0.21 -16.03
C SER A 7 5.43 -0.20 -14.55
N PRO A 8 4.73 -1.25 -14.08
CA PRO A 8 4.23 -1.31 -12.71
C PRO A 8 5.35 -1.27 -11.67
N ASP A 9 6.52 -1.82 -11.99
CA ASP A 9 7.70 -1.81 -11.11
C ASP A 9 8.24 -0.40 -10.83
N LEU A 10 7.93 0.54 -11.73
CA LEU A 10 8.29 1.95 -11.59
C LEU A 10 7.16 2.78 -10.93
N ASN A 11 6.03 2.17 -10.63
CA ASN A 11 4.88 2.86 -10.06
C ASN A 11 4.72 2.53 -8.57
N LEU A 12 5.12 3.47 -7.71
CA LEU A 12 5.11 3.32 -6.25
C LEU A 12 3.73 2.98 -5.66
N ILE A 13 2.64 3.32 -6.36
CA ILE A 13 1.29 3.02 -5.90
C ILE A 13 1.03 1.50 -5.88
N GLU A 14 1.69 0.72 -6.75
CA GLU A 14 1.53 -0.74 -6.83
C GLU A 14 2.06 -1.43 -5.57
N GLU A 15 3.22 -0.99 -5.09
CA GLU A 15 3.83 -1.45 -3.84
C GLU A 15 2.97 -1.06 -2.63
N ALA A 16 2.48 0.19 -2.59
CA ALA A 16 1.60 0.66 -1.55
C ALA A 16 0.29 -0.15 -1.48
N PHE A 17 -0.39 -0.36 -2.61
CA PHE A 17 -1.59 -1.19 -2.68
C PHE A 17 -1.33 -2.63 -2.29
N SER A 18 -0.19 -3.20 -2.70
CA SER A 18 0.20 -4.56 -2.33
C SER A 18 0.43 -4.69 -0.81
N CYS A 19 1.06 -3.69 -0.20
CA CYS A 19 1.25 -3.62 1.25
C CYS A 19 -0.08 -3.54 2.01
N VAL A 20 -0.99 -2.67 1.59
CA VAL A 20 -2.33 -2.55 2.21
C VAL A 20 -3.12 -3.84 2.04
N LYS A 21 -3.19 -4.42 0.84
CA LYS A 21 -3.85 -5.71 0.59
C LYS A 21 -3.29 -6.81 1.47
N TYR A 22 -1.97 -6.87 1.65
CA TYR A 22 -1.34 -7.83 2.54
C TYR A 22 -1.76 -7.62 4.00
N HIS A 23 -1.79 -6.37 4.48
CA HIS A 23 -2.24 -6.04 5.82
C HIS A 23 -3.70 -6.45 6.05
N LEU A 24 -4.60 -6.12 5.12
CA LEU A 24 -6.02 -6.49 5.19
C LEU A 24 -6.20 -8.01 5.21
N ARG A 25 -5.46 -8.75 4.38
CA ARG A 25 -5.50 -10.22 4.36
C ARG A 25 -5.05 -10.84 5.68
N ARG A 26 -4.08 -10.23 6.37
CA ARG A 26 -3.57 -10.72 7.65
C ARG A 26 -4.50 -10.45 8.83
N HIS A 27 -5.36 -9.45 8.72
CA HIS A 27 -6.30 -9.05 9.77
C HIS A 27 -7.75 -9.12 9.28
N SER A 28 -8.05 -10.06 8.38
CA SER A 28 -9.34 -10.14 7.68
C SER A 28 -10.52 -10.24 8.64
N GLU A 29 -10.35 -10.93 9.78
CA GLU A 29 -11.36 -11.06 10.82
C GLU A 29 -11.89 -9.72 11.34
N HIS A 30 -11.03 -8.69 11.38
CA HIS A 30 -11.40 -7.34 11.82
C HIS A 30 -12.24 -6.60 10.76
N TYR A 31 -11.99 -6.85 9.48
CA TYR A 31 -12.58 -6.08 8.38
C TYR A 31 -13.84 -6.70 7.77
N VAL A 32 -13.96 -8.03 7.77
CA VAL A 32 -15.05 -8.75 7.06
C VAL A 32 -16.44 -8.36 7.57
N ASN A 33 -16.57 -8.05 8.86
CA ASN A 33 -17.84 -7.66 9.49
C ASN A 33 -17.81 -6.23 10.04
N SER A 34 -16.97 -5.37 9.48
CA SER A 34 -16.85 -3.98 9.94
C SER A 34 -18.18 -3.23 9.76
N VAL A 35 -18.55 -2.47 10.79
CA VAL A 35 -19.69 -1.54 10.76
C VAL A 35 -19.30 -0.20 10.10
N THR A 36 -18.00 0.09 10.03
CA THR A 36 -17.42 1.33 9.49
C THR A 36 -16.29 1.02 8.49
N PRO A 37 -16.58 0.31 7.39
CA PRO A 37 -15.56 -0.25 6.51
C PRO A 37 -14.65 0.83 5.89
N GLU A 38 -15.17 2.01 5.57
CA GLU A 38 -14.36 3.10 4.99
C GLU A 38 -13.33 3.65 5.98
N ALA A 39 -13.73 3.83 7.25
CA ALA A 39 -12.84 4.31 8.30
C ALA A 39 -11.77 3.27 8.64
N ASP A 40 -12.16 1.99 8.69
CA ASP A 40 -11.24 0.89 8.98
C ASP A 40 -10.24 0.67 7.83
N LEU A 41 -10.67 0.83 6.58
CA LEU A 41 -9.78 0.81 5.42
C LEU A 41 -8.81 1.99 5.43
N LEU A 42 -9.28 3.20 5.77
CA LEU A 42 -8.41 4.36 5.92
C LEU A 42 -7.36 4.11 7.02
N GLN A 43 -7.78 3.55 8.15
CA GLN A 43 -6.87 3.17 9.22
C GLN A 43 -5.85 2.12 8.75
N ALA A 44 -6.29 1.10 8.02
CA ALA A 44 -5.40 0.08 7.43
C ALA A 44 -4.33 0.70 6.52
N CYS A 45 -4.69 1.69 5.70
CA CYS A 45 -3.75 2.45 4.88
C CYS A 45 -2.72 3.18 5.75
N LEU A 46 -3.18 3.92 6.76
CA LEU A 46 -2.33 4.72 7.64
C LEU A 46 -1.34 3.88 8.47
N VAL A 47 -1.75 2.68 8.93
CA VAL A 47 -0.89 1.83 9.74
C VAL A 47 0.05 0.94 8.91
N SER A 48 -0.36 0.56 7.71
CA SER A 48 0.41 -0.39 6.89
C SER A 48 1.50 0.28 6.07
N VAL A 49 1.28 1.52 5.60
CA VAL A 49 2.22 2.28 4.78
C VAL A 49 3.08 3.16 5.67
N THR A 50 4.28 2.69 6.03
CA THR A 50 5.22 3.45 6.88
C THR A 50 6.24 4.23 6.05
N PRO A 51 6.86 5.29 6.60
CA PRO A 51 7.91 6.04 5.90
C PRO A 51 9.10 5.17 5.45
N GLU A 52 9.47 4.15 6.24
CA GLU A 52 10.57 3.25 5.93
C GLU A 52 10.26 2.38 4.71
N LYS A 53 9.02 1.87 4.63
CA LYS A 53 8.55 1.12 3.46
C LYS A 53 8.51 2.01 2.22
N ALA A 54 7.95 3.21 2.36
CA ALA A 54 7.92 4.18 1.26
C ALA A 54 9.32 4.46 0.73
N HIS A 55 10.28 4.75 1.61
CA HIS A 55 11.68 4.96 1.23
C HIS A 55 12.28 3.74 0.50
N GLY A 56 11.97 2.53 0.97
CA GLY A 56 12.36 1.29 0.30
C GLY A 56 11.80 1.17 -1.12
N TRP A 57 10.53 1.53 -1.33
CA TRP A 57 9.89 1.49 -2.66
C TRP A 57 10.48 2.54 -3.61
N TYR A 58 10.74 3.75 -3.12
CA TYR A 58 11.42 4.78 -3.91
C TYR A 58 12.80 4.32 -4.39
N ARG A 59 13.57 3.62 -3.54
CA ARG A 59 14.83 2.99 -3.93
C ARG A 59 14.62 1.85 -4.93
N HIS A 60 13.62 0.99 -4.70
CA HIS A 60 13.31 -0.14 -5.60
C HIS A 60 12.95 0.34 -7.01
N SER A 61 12.13 1.38 -7.13
CA SER A 61 11.75 1.98 -8.41
C SER A 61 12.83 2.87 -9.05
N GLY A 62 14.03 2.97 -8.46
CA GLY A 62 15.15 3.76 -9.00
C GLY A 62 14.97 5.27 -8.93
N TYR A 63 14.11 5.76 -8.03
CA TYR A 63 13.86 7.19 -7.83
C TYR A 63 14.71 7.81 -6.69
N LEU A 64 15.51 6.99 -6.01
CA LEU A 64 16.53 7.35 -5.01
C LEU A 64 17.82 6.59 -5.32
#